data_AF-A0AAU0P8C8-F1
#
_entry.id   AF-A0AAU0P8C8-F1
#
_cell.length_a   1.000
_cell.length_b   1.000
_cell.length_c   1.000
_cell.angle_alpha   90.00
_cell.angle_beta   90.00
_cell.angle_gamma   90.00
#
_symmetry.space_group_name_H-M   'P 1'
#
loop_
_entity.id
_entity.type
_entity.pdbx_description
1 polymer ?
#
loop_
_entity_poly.entity_id
_entity_poly.type
_entity_poly.pdbx_seq_one_letter_code
_entity_poly.pdbx_strand_id
1 'polypeptide(L)'
;MYDFFPFSGVGFFIISFSFILFLHIFKNILSKFISYKMVIFIAVVVYISFAIPDSYLIFLLLIYTYVIYYIFVKNGYKETLFVMIVIAFPMMLHKIDLENPMFKIIGISYITFRTIQAIVDSHNYGKLSFFEFTSFLLFPTTLLAGPIDRSYRFQEDLQKGYENLTLANILKGWEILVVGVLFKFVFAKLVTMYWLGKIDENSILFFDMANSAYAYTTYLFFDFAGYSAMAVGLSIMMGIFVPMNFNHPYLAPNPQDFWRRFHITLGSWLTDYFFKPLYKYLHNFDFLKKRKLLIQNIAITCTFLLMGVWNGLNWYFIFSGFLFGIYSSIHNSYVLYVKKGGYDYFSFFPDIISINLKRFLMINAAVFALYFFSGRVPL
;
A
#
# COMPACT_ATOMS: atom_id res chain seq x y z
N MET A 1 -15.32 -13.23 16.13
CA MET A 1 -14.87 -13.54 14.75
C MET A 1 -13.89 -12.49 14.23
N TYR A 2 -14.15 -11.19 14.38
CA TYR A 2 -13.20 -10.15 13.98
C TYR A 2 -11.86 -10.18 14.73
N ASP A 3 -11.80 -10.67 15.98
CA ASP A 3 -10.56 -10.70 16.80
C ASP A 3 -9.37 -11.40 16.14
N PHE A 4 -9.63 -12.28 15.16
CA PHE A 4 -8.59 -12.99 14.41
C PHE A 4 -8.15 -12.29 13.13
N PHE A 5 -8.78 -11.18 12.72
CA PHE A 5 -8.35 -10.42 11.54
C PHE A 5 -6.99 -9.77 11.81
N PRO A 6 -6.13 -9.62 10.79
CA PRO A 6 -4.83 -8.99 10.94
C PRO A 6 -4.90 -7.65 11.68
N PHE A 7 -4.26 -7.60 12.85
CA PHE A 7 -4.11 -6.43 13.73
C PHE A 7 -5.39 -5.77 14.23
N SER A 8 -6.51 -6.50 14.21
CA SER A 8 -7.81 -6.00 14.69
C SER A 8 -8.10 -6.34 16.15
N GLY A 9 -7.45 -7.40 16.67
CA GLY A 9 -7.70 -7.95 18.00
C GLY A 9 -6.52 -8.78 18.50
N VAL A 10 -6.65 -9.28 19.74
CA VAL A 10 -5.57 -9.99 20.44
C VAL A 10 -5.38 -11.39 19.86
N GLY A 11 -6.44 -12.03 19.39
CA GLY A 11 -6.40 -13.36 18.78
C GLY A 11 -5.42 -13.46 17.62
N PHE A 12 -5.35 -12.43 16.76
CA PHE A 12 -4.36 -12.40 15.67
C PHE A 12 -2.91 -12.40 16.18
N PHE A 13 -2.60 -11.64 17.23
CA PHE A 13 -1.26 -11.62 17.83
C PHE A 13 -0.93 -12.96 18.47
N ILE A 14 -1.87 -13.57 19.20
CA ILE A 14 -1.68 -14.89 19.80
C ILE A 14 -1.32 -15.93 18.73
N ILE A 15 -2.09 -15.99 17.63
CA ILE A 15 -1.81 -16.92 16.53
C ILE A 15 -0.43 -16.63 15.91
N SER A 16 -0.14 -15.37 15.62
CA SER A 16 1.11 -14.97 14.97
C SER A 16 2.33 -15.28 15.83
N PHE A 17 2.30 -14.93 17.12
CA PHE A 17 3.39 -15.23 18.04
C PHE A 17 3.55 -16.73 18.31
N SER A 18 2.45 -17.47 18.42
CA SER A 18 2.49 -18.93 18.55
C SER A 18 3.16 -19.57 17.33
N PHE A 19 2.84 -19.07 16.13
CA PHE A 19 3.47 -19.54 14.90
C PHE A 19 4.96 -19.16 14.82
N ILE A 20 5.33 -17.91 15.17
CA ILE A 20 6.71 -17.46 15.22
C ILE A 20 7.54 -18.31 16.20
N LEU A 21 6.98 -18.57 17.39
CA LEU A 21 7.61 -19.40 18.41
C LEU A 21 7.80 -20.84 17.91
N PHE A 22 6.76 -21.42 17.29
CA PHE A 22 6.82 -22.73 16.66
C PHE A 22 7.93 -22.81 15.61
N LEU A 23 8.00 -21.83 14.69
CA LEU A 23 9.05 -21.77 13.68
C LEU A 23 10.44 -21.77 14.31
N HIS A 24 10.68 -20.95 15.33
CA HIS A 24 12.01 -20.82 15.93
C HIS A 24 12.43 -22.04 16.75
N ILE A 25 11.51 -22.66 17.49
CA ILE A 25 11.79 -23.87 18.27
C ILE A 25 12.06 -25.05 17.34
N PHE A 26 11.26 -25.21 16.29
CA PHE A 26 11.27 -26.43 15.47
C PHE A 26 12.04 -26.29 14.15
N LYS A 27 12.64 -25.14 13.82
CA LYS A 27 13.32 -24.92 12.51
C LYS A 27 14.33 -26.01 12.14
N ASN A 28 15.13 -26.49 13.08
CA ASN A 28 16.18 -27.49 12.83
C ASN A 28 15.61 -28.89 12.52
N ILE A 29 14.39 -29.16 13.00
CA ILE A 29 13.66 -30.40 12.74
C ILE A 29 12.89 -30.23 11.43
N LEU A 30 12.10 -29.17 11.30
CA LEU A 30 11.27 -28.88 10.13
C LEU A 30 12.11 -28.82 8.85
N SER A 31 13.30 -28.21 8.88
CA SER A 31 14.17 -28.08 7.71
C SER A 31 14.61 -29.40 7.09
N LYS A 32 14.55 -30.51 7.84
CA LYS A 32 14.88 -31.85 7.34
C LYS A 32 13.72 -32.53 6.61
N PHE A 33 12.47 -32.13 6.89
CA PHE A 33 11.27 -32.82 6.42
C PHE A 33 10.42 -32.01 5.44
N ILE A 34 10.42 -30.68 5.59
CA ILE A 34 9.53 -29.80 4.83
C ILE A 34 10.25 -28.50 4.46
N SER A 35 10.15 -28.10 3.19
CA SER A 35 10.70 -26.82 2.76
C SER A 35 9.94 -25.67 3.43
N TYR A 36 10.65 -24.59 3.74
CA TYR A 36 10.07 -23.44 4.43
C TYR A 36 8.88 -22.84 3.68
N LYS A 37 8.96 -22.79 2.34
CA LYS A 37 7.86 -22.45 1.43
C LYS A 37 6.57 -23.25 1.72
N MET A 38 6.67 -24.56 1.94
CA MET A 38 5.50 -25.40 2.23
C MET A 38 4.95 -25.13 3.64
N VAL A 39 5.83 -24.84 4.62
CA VAL A 39 5.39 -24.43 5.96
C VAL A 39 4.58 -23.14 5.90
N ILE A 40 5.06 -22.12 5.18
CA ILE A 40 4.32 -20.87 5.00
C ILE A 40 3.02 -21.11 4.25
N PHE A 41 3.03 -21.88 3.14
CA PHE A 41 1.80 -22.20 2.41
C PHE A 41 0.74 -22.84 3.30
N ILE A 42 1.11 -23.87 4.07
CA ILE A 42 0.19 -24.56 4.99
C ILE A 42 -0.32 -23.58 6.05
N ALA A 43 0.56 -22.81 6.66
CA ALA A 43 0.19 -21.84 7.70
C ALA A 43 -0.80 -20.79 7.17
N VAL A 44 -0.58 -20.28 5.95
CA VAL A 44 -1.46 -19.33 5.29
C VAL A 44 -2.83 -19.95 5.01
N VAL A 45 -2.89 -21.15 4.42
CA VAL A 45 -4.16 -21.83 4.12
C VAL A 45 -4.94 -22.13 5.39
N VAL A 46 -4.26 -22.62 6.45
CA VAL A 46 -4.88 -22.88 7.75
C VAL A 46 -5.40 -21.59 8.36
N TYR A 47 -4.59 -20.52 8.39
CA TYR A 47 -5.03 -19.23 8.92
C TYR A 47 -6.26 -18.72 8.18
N ILE A 48 -6.26 -18.68 6.84
CA ILE A 48 -7.41 -18.20 6.07
C ILE A 48 -8.65 -19.05 6.34
N SER A 49 -8.51 -20.38 6.38
CA SER A 49 -9.63 -21.31 6.58
C SER A 49 -10.33 -21.13 7.93
N PHE A 50 -9.57 -20.90 9.00
CA PHE A 50 -10.10 -20.88 10.37
C PHE A 50 -10.26 -19.48 10.97
N ALA A 51 -9.46 -18.50 10.55
CA ALA A 51 -9.45 -17.16 11.13
C ALA A 51 -10.32 -16.15 10.37
N ILE A 52 -10.58 -16.38 9.08
CA ILE A 52 -11.29 -15.42 8.22
C ILE A 52 -12.70 -15.97 7.88
N PRO A 53 -13.78 -15.22 8.17
CA PRO A 53 -15.13 -15.55 7.75
C PRO A 53 -15.23 -15.57 6.23
N ASP A 54 -16.14 -16.38 5.73
CA ASP A 54 -16.40 -16.52 4.30
C ASP A 54 -15.11 -16.81 3.51
N SER A 55 -14.19 -17.57 4.12
CA SER A 55 -12.88 -17.92 3.54
C SER A 55 -12.99 -18.60 2.18
N TYR A 56 -14.12 -19.27 1.91
CA TYR A 56 -14.44 -19.82 0.59
C TYR A 56 -14.43 -18.74 -0.51
N LEU A 57 -14.83 -17.51 -0.24
CA LEU A 57 -14.77 -16.40 -1.21
C LEU A 57 -13.32 -16.02 -1.53
N ILE A 58 -12.44 -16.01 -0.53
CA ILE A 58 -11.00 -15.76 -0.72
C ILE A 58 -10.40 -16.88 -1.59
N PHE A 59 -10.76 -18.14 -1.34
CA PHE A 59 -10.29 -19.26 -2.15
C PHE A 59 -10.86 -19.23 -3.59
N LEU A 60 -12.11 -18.82 -3.78
CA LEU A 60 -12.67 -18.60 -5.12
C LEU A 60 -11.91 -17.50 -5.88
N LEU A 61 -11.60 -16.38 -5.21
CA LEU A 61 -10.78 -15.31 -5.78
C LEU A 61 -9.35 -15.78 -6.07
N LEU A 62 -8.75 -16.60 -5.20
CA LEU A 62 -7.44 -17.22 -5.42
C LEU A 62 -7.45 -18.11 -6.66
N ILE A 63 -8.48 -18.95 -6.84
CA ILE A 63 -8.61 -19.82 -8.01
C ILE A 63 -8.76 -18.96 -9.28
N TYR A 64 -9.65 -17.97 -9.24
CA TYR A 64 -9.86 -17.03 -10.35
C TYR A 64 -8.55 -16.34 -10.75
N THR A 65 -7.85 -15.74 -9.80
CA THR A 65 -6.58 -15.03 -10.04
C THR A 65 -5.46 -15.97 -10.48
N TYR A 66 -5.38 -17.19 -9.94
CA TYR A 66 -4.37 -18.17 -10.33
C TYR A 66 -4.60 -18.71 -11.74
N VAL A 67 -5.85 -18.96 -12.14
CA VAL A 67 -6.19 -19.38 -13.51
C VAL A 67 -5.79 -18.31 -14.50
N ILE A 68 -6.15 -17.05 -14.23
CA ILE A 68 -5.77 -15.90 -15.06
C ILE A 68 -4.25 -15.74 -15.14
N TYR A 69 -3.58 -15.80 -13.97
CA TYR A 69 -2.12 -15.78 -13.88
C TYR A 69 -1.50 -16.87 -14.77
N TYR A 70 -1.95 -18.12 -14.62
CA TYR A 70 -1.43 -19.25 -15.39
C TYR A 70 -1.63 -19.06 -16.90
N ILE A 71 -2.81 -18.63 -17.34
CA ILE A 71 -3.12 -18.38 -18.76
C ILE A 71 -2.19 -17.30 -19.33
N PHE A 72 -2.10 -16.13 -18.68
CA PHE A 72 -1.31 -15.02 -19.20
C PHE A 72 0.19 -15.31 -19.20
N VAL A 73 0.71 -15.93 -18.13
CA VAL A 73 2.13 -16.30 -18.03
C VAL A 73 2.48 -17.39 -19.04
N LYS A 74 1.65 -18.43 -19.19
CA LYS A 74 1.88 -19.50 -20.17
C LYS A 74 1.90 -18.98 -21.61
N ASN A 75 1.02 -18.02 -21.93
CA ASN A 75 0.93 -17.43 -23.26
C ASN A 75 1.94 -16.28 -23.49
N GLY A 76 2.77 -15.94 -22.50
CA GLY A 76 3.76 -14.86 -22.61
C GLY A 76 3.15 -13.48 -22.88
N TYR A 77 1.95 -13.22 -22.36
CA TYR A 77 1.18 -12.01 -22.65
C TYR A 77 1.84 -10.77 -22.01
N LYS A 78 2.18 -9.76 -22.82
CA LYS A 78 2.95 -8.59 -22.36
C LYS A 78 2.12 -7.32 -22.17
N GLU A 79 0.87 -7.29 -22.64
CA GLU A 79 0.04 -6.10 -22.55
C GLU A 79 -0.53 -5.93 -21.13
N THR A 80 -0.06 -4.90 -20.42
CA THR A 80 -0.39 -4.70 -19.00
C THR A 80 -1.84 -4.25 -18.78
N LEU A 81 -2.40 -3.40 -19.65
CA LEU A 81 -3.72 -2.79 -19.42
C LEU A 81 -4.84 -3.83 -19.43
N PHE A 82 -4.89 -4.69 -20.45
CA PHE A 82 -5.89 -5.74 -20.55
C PHE A 82 -5.82 -6.70 -19.34
N VAL A 83 -4.60 -7.12 -18.97
CA VAL A 83 -4.35 -7.97 -17.79
C VAL A 83 -4.88 -7.30 -16.51
N MET A 84 -4.61 -6.01 -16.31
CA MET A 84 -5.10 -5.27 -15.16
C MET A 84 -6.63 -5.24 -15.09
N ILE A 85 -7.31 -4.97 -16.21
CA ILE A 85 -8.78 -4.91 -16.27
C ILE A 85 -9.38 -6.26 -15.92
N VAL A 86 -8.87 -7.35 -16.50
CA VAL A 86 -9.36 -8.71 -16.23
C VAL A 86 -9.21 -9.03 -14.75
N ILE A 87 -8.02 -8.85 -14.16
CA ILE A 87 -7.79 -9.20 -12.75
C ILE A 87 -8.55 -8.29 -11.78
N ALA A 88 -8.70 -7.01 -12.11
CA ALA A 88 -9.42 -6.05 -11.30
C ALA A 88 -10.94 -6.21 -11.39
N PHE A 89 -11.47 -7.03 -12.32
CA PHE A 89 -12.90 -7.12 -12.57
C PHE A 89 -13.74 -7.45 -11.31
N PRO A 90 -13.40 -8.44 -10.45
CA PRO A 90 -14.13 -8.67 -9.21
C PRO A 90 -14.10 -7.47 -8.26
N MET A 91 -12.96 -6.76 -8.19
CA MET A 91 -12.82 -5.55 -7.38
C MET A 91 -13.68 -4.39 -7.93
N MET A 92 -13.78 -4.27 -9.25
CA MET A 92 -14.63 -3.28 -9.91
C MET A 92 -16.11 -3.55 -9.63
N LEU A 93 -16.54 -4.81 -9.74
CA LEU A 93 -17.91 -5.21 -9.39
C LEU A 93 -18.22 -4.91 -7.91
N HIS A 94 -17.30 -5.24 -7.00
CA HIS A 94 -17.45 -4.94 -5.58
C HIS A 94 -17.65 -3.44 -5.29
N LYS A 95 -17.05 -2.56 -6.09
CA LYS A 95 -17.18 -1.09 -5.95
C LYS A 95 -18.49 -0.54 -6.50
N ILE A 96 -19.12 -1.23 -7.45
CA ILE A 96 -20.37 -0.79 -8.10
C ILE A 96 -21.59 -1.35 -7.35
N ASP A 97 -21.47 -2.55 -6.78
CA ASP A 97 -22.53 -3.23 -6.02
C ASP A 97 -22.62 -2.68 -4.59
N LEU A 98 -23.21 -1.48 -4.46
CA LEU A 98 -23.21 -0.69 -3.22
C LEU A 98 -24.16 -1.21 -2.14
N GLU A 99 -25.22 -1.94 -2.50
CA GLU A 99 -26.31 -2.30 -1.58
C GLU A 99 -26.18 -3.71 -1.01
N ASN A 100 -25.67 -4.69 -1.77
CA ASN A 100 -25.47 -6.05 -1.27
C ASN A 100 -24.34 -6.77 -2.03
N PRO A 101 -23.07 -6.34 -1.85
CA PRO A 101 -21.97 -6.81 -2.67
C PRO A 101 -21.81 -8.32 -2.58
N MET A 102 -22.18 -9.02 -3.66
CA MET A 102 -21.95 -10.46 -3.82
C MET A 102 -20.44 -10.81 -3.63
N PHE A 103 -19.57 -9.82 -3.86
CA PHE A 103 -18.12 -9.91 -3.76
C PHE A 103 -17.53 -9.09 -2.59
N LYS A 104 -18.09 -9.19 -1.37
CA LYS A 104 -17.45 -8.61 -0.17
C LYS A 104 -16.24 -9.43 0.30
N ILE A 105 -15.21 -9.48 -0.54
CA ILE A 105 -14.00 -10.27 -0.29
C ILE A 105 -12.98 -9.41 0.44
N ILE A 106 -12.66 -9.82 1.65
CA ILE A 106 -11.64 -9.18 2.46
C ILE A 106 -10.27 -9.30 1.77
N GLY A 107 -9.52 -8.19 1.68
CA GLY A 107 -8.20 -8.15 1.05
C GLY A 107 -8.23 -8.13 -0.48
N ILE A 108 -9.40 -8.04 -1.13
CA ILE A 108 -9.54 -8.07 -2.60
C ILE A 108 -8.59 -7.11 -3.33
N SER A 109 -8.43 -5.88 -2.83
CA SER A 109 -7.53 -4.90 -3.44
C SER A 109 -6.07 -5.32 -3.44
N TYR A 110 -5.55 -5.81 -2.31
CA TYR A 110 -4.15 -6.21 -2.21
C TYR A 110 -3.88 -7.52 -2.96
N ILE A 111 -4.84 -8.45 -2.98
CA ILE A 111 -4.80 -9.65 -3.83
C ILE A 111 -4.73 -9.25 -5.31
N THR A 112 -5.54 -8.29 -5.76
CA THR A 112 -5.52 -7.77 -7.14
C THR A 112 -4.15 -7.15 -7.48
N PHE A 113 -3.62 -6.25 -6.64
CA PHE A 113 -2.30 -5.65 -6.88
C PHE A 113 -1.19 -6.68 -6.96
N ARG A 114 -1.22 -7.68 -6.07
CA ARG A 114 -0.24 -8.76 -6.03
C ARG A 114 -0.32 -9.69 -7.23
N THR A 115 -1.52 -9.95 -7.74
CA THR A 115 -1.72 -10.76 -8.94
C THR A 115 -1.21 -10.04 -10.18
N ILE A 116 -1.56 -8.76 -10.36
CA ILE A 116 -1.09 -7.94 -11.49
C ILE A 116 0.44 -7.92 -11.54
N GLN A 117 1.10 -7.62 -10.40
CA GLN A 117 2.56 -7.61 -10.38
C GLN A 117 3.16 -8.99 -10.61
N ALA A 118 2.58 -10.07 -10.07
CA ALA A 118 3.12 -11.41 -10.26
C ALA A 118 3.15 -11.82 -11.74
N ILE A 119 2.15 -11.39 -12.54
CA ILE A 119 2.15 -11.61 -13.99
C ILE A 119 3.24 -10.78 -14.65
N VAL A 120 3.28 -9.46 -14.39
CA VAL A 120 4.24 -8.56 -15.04
C VAL A 120 5.68 -8.96 -14.71
N ASP A 121 5.96 -9.28 -13.44
CA ASP A 121 7.28 -9.67 -12.96
C ASP A 121 7.71 -11.04 -13.49
N SER A 122 6.77 -11.92 -13.84
CA SER A 122 7.10 -13.27 -14.35
C SER A 122 7.94 -13.24 -15.64
N HIS A 123 7.85 -12.16 -16.41
CA HIS A 123 8.65 -11.98 -17.63
C HIS A 123 10.14 -11.82 -17.34
N ASN A 124 10.51 -11.28 -16.18
CA ASN A 124 11.88 -10.99 -15.81
C ASN A 124 12.42 -11.97 -14.75
N TYR A 125 11.55 -12.44 -13.84
CA TYR A 125 11.94 -13.19 -12.65
C TYR A 125 11.41 -14.64 -12.65
N GLY A 126 10.65 -15.03 -13.68
CA GLY A 126 10.11 -16.38 -13.81
C GLY A 126 8.76 -16.59 -13.11
N LYS A 127 8.19 -17.77 -13.33
CA LYS A 127 6.86 -18.13 -12.81
C LYS A 127 6.91 -18.51 -11.32
N LEU A 128 5.90 -18.08 -10.58
CA LEU A 128 5.59 -18.60 -9.26
C LEU A 128 4.88 -19.95 -9.42
N SER A 129 5.29 -20.94 -8.63
CA SER A 129 4.47 -22.12 -8.41
C SER A 129 3.19 -21.75 -7.65
N PHE A 130 2.19 -22.65 -7.69
CA PHE A 130 0.95 -22.46 -6.93
C PHE A 130 1.20 -22.12 -5.45
N PHE A 131 2.10 -22.83 -4.78
CA PHE A 131 2.40 -22.60 -3.36
C PHE A 131 3.02 -21.23 -3.09
N GLU A 132 3.94 -20.76 -3.94
CA GLU A 132 4.50 -19.40 -3.83
C GLU A 132 3.44 -18.35 -4.10
N PHE A 133 2.65 -18.54 -5.16
CA PHE A 133 1.58 -17.63 -5.54
C PHE A 133 0.56 -17.46 -4.41
N THR A 134 0.04 -18.56 -3.86
CA THR A 134 -0.90 -18.54 -2.73
C THR A 134 -0.29 -17.88 -1.50
N SER A 135 0.93 -18.26 -1.12
CA SER A 135 1.61 -17.69 0.04
C SER A 135 1.82 -16.19 -0.11
N PHE A 136 2.20 -15.74 -1.31
CA PHE A 136 2.42 -14.34 -1.63
C PHE A 136 1.11 -13.54 -1.60
N LEU A 137 0.06 -14.02 -2.25
CA LEU A 137 -1.22 -13.30 -2.29
C LEU A 137 -1.85 -13.20 -0.90
N LEU A 138 -1.85 -14.32 -0.16
CA LEU A 138 -2.64 -14.47 1.06
C LEU A 138 -1.86 -14.29 2.35
N PHE A 139 -0.62 -13.78 2.29
CA PHE A 139 0.22 -13.62 3.48
C PHE A 139 -0.46 -12.76 4.57
N PRO A 140 -0.79 -13.31 5.76
CA PRO A 140 -1.70 -12.70 6.72
C PRO A 140 -1.32 -11.30 7.17
N THR A 141 -0.04 -11.05 7.42
CA THR A 141 0.46 -9.77 7.93
C THR A 141 0.21 -8.61 6.97
N THR A 142 -0.04 -8.90 5.69
CA THR A 142 -0.13 -7.90 4.62
C THR A 142 -1.31 -8.16 3.68
N LEU A 143 -2.28 -8.96 4.12
CA LEU A 143 -3.47 -9.33 3.36
C LEU A 143 -4.49 -8.19 3.26
N LEU A 144 -4.78 -7.53 4.40
CA LEU A 144 -5.84 -6.51 4.46
C LEU A 144 -5.35 -5.13 4.02
N ALA A 145 -4.19 -4.79 4.54
CA ALA A 145 -3.49 -3.54 4.35
C ALA A 145 -2.00 -3.79 4.56
N GLY A 146 -1.18 -2.75 4.41
CA GLY A 146 0.24 -2.83 4.72
C GLY A 146 1.11 -3.00 3.48
N PRO A 147 2.40 -3.33 3.63
CA PRO A 147 3.32 -3.23 2.52
C PRO A 147 2.94 -4.14 1.33
N ILE A 148 2.84 -3.53 0.15
CA ILE A 148 2.73 -4.24 -1.14
C ILE A 148 4.14 -4.71 -1.52
N ASP A 149 4.45 -5.93 -1.13
CA ASP A 149 5.72 -6.57 -1.46
C ASP A 149 5.82 -6.96 -2.95
N ARG A 150 7.02 -7.21 -3.46
CA ARG A 150 7.29 -7.75 -4.80
C ARG A 150 7.45 -9.27 -4.77
N SER A 151 6.93 -9.93 -5.80
CA SER A 151 6.84 -11.39 -5.86
C SER A 151 8.20 -12.08 -5.82
N TYR A 152 9.19 -11.55 -6.57
CA TYR A 152 10.54 -12.11 -6.64
C TYR A 152 11.26 -12.04 -5.28
N ARG A 153 11.11 -10.92 -4.56
CA ARG A 153 11.74 -10.73 -3.24
C ARG A 153 11.11 -11.65 -2.20
N PHE A 154 9.78 -11.79 -2.23
CA PHE A 154 9.08 -12.75 -1.37
C PHE A 154 9.51 -14.19 -1.69
N GLN A 155 9.73 -14.54 -2.96
CA GLN A 155 10.23 -15.85 -3.34
C GLN A 155 11.64 -16.13 -2.80
N GLU A 156 12.54 -15.17 -2.85
CA GLU A 156 13.88 -15.28 -2.24
C GLU A 156 13.78 -15.55 -0.73
N ASP A 157 12.88 -14.84 -0.04
CA ASP A 157 12.65 -15.04 1.39
C ASP A 157 12.03 -16.42 1.70
N LEU A 158 11.14 -16.94 0.85
CA LEU A 158 10.62 -18.31 0.98
C LEU A 158 11.69 -19.38 0.77
N GLN A 159 12.71 -19.11 -0.05
CA GLN A 159 13.84 -20.03 -0.27
C GLN A 159 14.81 -20.02 0.91
N LYS A 160 15.15 -18.84 1.43
CA LYS A 160 16.08 -18.65 2.55
C LYS A 160 15.44 -18.75 3.94
N GLY A 161 14.13 -18.97 4.01
CA GLY A 161 13.35 -18.66 5.20
C GLY A 161 13.84 -19.26 6.51
N TYR A 162 14.31 -20.52 6.55
CA TYR A 162 14.89 -21.10 7.77
C TYR A 162 16.18 -20.40 8.23
N GLU A 163 17.02 -19.93 7.29
CA GLU A 163 18.23 -19.16 7.57
C GLU A 163 17.88 -17.78 8.15
N ASN A 164 16.75 -17.22 7.71
CA ASN A 164 16.24 -15.94 8.21
C ASN A 164 15.65 -16.03 9.63
N LEU A 165 15.38 -17.22 10.18
CA LEU A 165 14.86 -17.40 11.54
C LEU A 165 15.97 -17.24 12.60
N THR A 166 16.45 -16.01 12.80
CA THR A 166 17.52 -15.69 13.74
C THR A 166 17.02 -14.83 14.90
N LEU A 167 17.71 -14.89 16.05
CA LEU A 167 17.43 -14.01 17.18
C LEU A 167 17.59 -12.53 16.81
N ALA A 168 18.55 -12.21 15.93
CA ALA A 168 18.73 -10.85 15.43
C ALA A 168 17.48 -10.35 14.67
N ASN A 169 16.87 -11.20 13.84
CA ASN A 169 15.62 -10.86 13.15
C ASN A 169 14.42 -10.80 14.10
N ILE A 170 14.39 -11.62 15.16
CA ILE A 170 13.38 -11.45 16.23
C ILE A 170 13.50 -10.06 16.87
N LEU A 171 14.69 -9.66 17.31
CA LEU A 171 14.90 -8.36 17.96
C LEU A 171 14.54 -7.20 17.05
N LYS A 172 15.01 -7.23 15.79
CA LYS A 172 14.66 -6.23 14.77
C LYS A 172 13.16 -6.15 14.54
N GLY A 173 12.50 -7.31 14.40
CA GLY A 173 11.05 -7.37 14.24
C GLY A 173 10.32 -6.80 15.46
N TRP A 174 10.84 -7.06 16.66
CA TRP A 174 10.23 -6.66 17.93
C TRP A 174 10.27 -5.15 18.12
N GLU A 175 11.40 -4.52 17.84
CA GLU A 175 11.56 -3.06 17.86
C GLU A 175 10.53 -2.36 16.95
N ILE A 176 10.39 -2.84 15.72
CA ILE A 176 9.43 -2.29 14.74
C ILE A 176 7.99 -2.55 15.19
N LEU A 177 7.70 -3.75 15.70
CA LEU A 177 6.38 -4.14 16.18
C LEU A 177 5.92 -3.25 17.34
N VAL A 178 6.78 -3.00 18.33
CA VAL A 178 6.47 -2.14 19.48
C VAL A 178 6.13 -0.72 19.03
N VAL A 179 6.91 -0.14 18.10
CA VAL A 179 6.59 1.16 17.52
C VAL A 179 5.22 1.12 16.82
N GLY A 180 4.92 0.06 16.07
CA GLY A 180 3.64 -0.12 15.41
C GLY A 180 2.45 -0.20 16.38
N VAL A 181 2.62 -0.93 17.49
CA VAL A 181 1.62 -1.04 18.56
C VAL A 181 1.37 0.31 19.21
N LEU A 182 2.43 1.06 19.55
CA LEU A 182 2.30 2.40 20.12
C LEU A 182 1.58 3.35 19.16
N PHE A 183 1.92 3.33 17.87
CA PHE A 183 1.28 4.17 16.87
C PHE A 183 -0.21 3.85 16.73
N LYS A 184 -0.58 2.58 16.55
CA LYS A 184 -1.98 2.20 16.28
C LYS A 184 -2.86 2.23 17.53
N PHE A 185 -2.41 1.62 18.62
CA PHE A 185 -3.27 1.40 19.79
C PHE A 185 -3.17 2.49 20.85
N VAL A 186 -2.11 3.30 20.83
CA VAL A 186 -1.97 4.45 21.72
C VAL A 186 -2.21 5.75 20.97
N PHE A 187 -1.32 6.17 20.06
CA PHE A 187 -1.41 7.49 19.45
C PHE A 187 -2.65 7.69 18.58
N ALA A 188 -2.97 6.73 17.69
CA ALA A 188 -4.18 6.85 16.88
C ALA A 188 -5.44 6.88 17.75
N LYS A 189 -5.49 6.07 18.83
CA LYS A 189 -6.62 6.07 19.78
C LYS A 189 -6.74 7.38 20.56
N LEU A 190 -5.62 7.96 21.01
CA LEU A 190 -5.63 9.27 21.66
C LEU A 190 -6.18 10.35 20.71
N VAL A 191 -5.72 10.36 19.44
CA VAL A 191 -6.22 11.30 18.43
C VAL A 191 -7.71 11.09 18.18
N THR A 192 -8.18 9.85 17.99
CA THR A 192 -9.61 9.59 17.77
C THR A 192 -10.46 10.00 18.97
N MET A 193 -10.06 9.63 20.19
CA MET A 193 -10.88 9.81 21.40
C MET A 193 -10.94 11.26 21.88
N TYR A 194 -9.81 11.96 21.83
CA TYR A 194 -9.68 13.29 22.44
C TYR A 194 -9.62 14.44 21.44
N TRP A 195 -9.40 14.17 20.15
CA TRP A 195 -9.29 15.22 19.13
C TRP A 195 -10.31 15.04 18.01
N LEU A 196 -10.12 14.06 17.12
CA LEU A 196 -10.94 13.87 15.93
C LEU A 196 -12.42 13.63 16.26
N GLY A 197 -12.72 12.76 17.24
CA GLY A 197 -14.09 12.42 17.63
C GLY A 197 -14.83 13.50 18.43
N LYS A 198 -14.19 14.64 18.72
CA LYS A 198 -14.80 15.80 19.39
C LYS A 198 -15.18 16.92 18.42
N ILE A 199 -14.76 16.82 17.16
CA ILE A 199 -15.00 17.83 16.14
C ILE A 199 -16.34 17.53 15.45
N ASP A 200 -17.20 18.54 15.37
CA ASP A 200 -18.45 18.45 14.59
C ASP A 200 -18.12 18.35 13.09
N GLU A 201 -18.54 17.26 12.47
CA GLU A 201 -18.34 16.96 11.05
C GLU A 201 -19.16 17.85 10.13
N ASN A 202 -20.23 18.46 10.64
CA ASN A 202 -21.12 19.32 9.87
C ASN A 202 -20.76 20.80 9.97
N SER A 203 -19.76 21.16 10.79
CA SER A 203 -19.36 22.57 10.95
C SER A 203 -18.74 23.10 9.67
N ILE A 204 -19.35 24.17 9.14
CA ILE A 204 -18.86 24.93 7.98
C ILE A 204 -17.90 26.07 8.38
N LEU A 205 -17.59 26.21 9.69
CA LEU A 205 -16.64 27.21 10.15
C LEU A 205 -15.22 26.82 9.75
N PHE A 206 -14.50 27.77 9.15
CA PHE A 206 -13.14 27.52 8.62
C PHE A 206 -12.20 26.90 9.65
N PHE A 207 -12.21 27.38 10.89
CA PHE A 207 -11.34 26.86 11.95
C PHE A 207 -11.68 25.43 12.35
N ASP A 208 -12.96 25.05 12.35
CA ASP A 208 -13.38 23.68 12.66
C ASP A 208 -13.00 22.73 11.53
N MET A 209 -13.19 23.16 10.27
CA MET A 209 -12.77 22.38 9.10
C MET A 209 -11.25 22.17 9.06
N ALA A 210 -10.47 23.23 9.32
CA ALA A 210 -9.02 23.14 9.41
C ALA A 210 -8.61 22.19 10.56
N ASN A 211 -9.22 22.32 11.73
CA ASN A 211 -8.97 21.44 12.87
C ASN A 211 -9.28 19.96 12.53
N SER A 212 -10.41 19.71 11.84
CA SER A 212 -10.81 18.38 11.34
C SER A 212 -9.78 17.79 10.39
N ALA A 213 -9.28 18.60 9.44
CA ALA A 213 -8.26 18.19 8.47
C ALA A 213 -6.94 17.73 9.15
N TYR A 214 -6.45 18.50 10.12
CA TYR A 214 -5.24 18.17 10.88
C TYR A 214 -5.44 16.96 11.80
N ALA A 215 -6.57 16.89 12.49
CA ALA A 215 -6.91 15.76 13.36
C ALA A 215 -6.99 14.45 12.55
N TYR A 216 -7.67 14.47 11.40
CA TYR A 216 -7.78 13.30 10.54
C TYR A 216 -6.43 12.88 9.95
N THR A 217 -5.64 13.84 9.46
CA THR A 217 -4.30 13.55 8.92
C THR A 217 -3.41 12.88 9.96
N THR A 218 -3.46 13.37 11.21
CA THR A 218 -2.70 12.81 12.34
C THR A 218 -3.18 11.40 12.69
N TYR A 219 -4.51 11.20 12.77
CA TYR A 219 -5.10 9.88 12.99
C TYR A 219 -4.68 8.88 11.90
N LEU A 220 -4.86 9.26 10.63
CA LEU A 220 -4.57 8.40 9.48
C LEU A 220 -3.10 7.97 9.49
N PHE A 221 -2.18 8.89 9.78
CA PHE A 221 -0.77 8.56 9.89
C PHE A 221 -0.51 7.51 10.97
N PHE A 222 -0.95 7.75 12.21
CA PHE A 222 -0.67 6.83 13.31
C PHE A 222 -1.36 5.48 13.13
N ASP A 223 -2.60 5.45 12.67
CA ASP A 223 -3.32 4.18 12.47
C ASP A 223 -2.65 3.34 11.37
N PHE A 224 -2.34 3.97 10.23
CA PHE A 224 -1.86 3.25 9.06
C PHE A 224 -0.35 2.96 9.09
N ALA A 225 0.46 3.90 9.60
CA ALA A 225 1.88 3.65 9.87
C ALA A 225 2.03 2.61 11.00
N GLY A 226 1.17 2.66 12.02
CA GLY A 226 1.12 1.66 13.08
C GLY A 226 0.82 0.27 12.54
N TYR A 227 -0.26 0.11 11.75
CA TYR A 227 -0.57 -1.14 11.05
C TYR A 227 0.63 -1.64 10.23
N SER A 228 1.19 -0.77 9.39
CA SER A 228 2.28 -1.15 8.48
C SER A 228 3.55 -1.57 9.22
N ALA A 229 3.89 -0.90 10.32
CA ALA A 229 5.04 -1.27 11.15
C ALA A 229 4.83 -2.64 11.82
N MET A 230 3.63 -2.90 12.36
CA MET A 230 3.35 -4.23 12.95
C MET A 230 3.39 -5.35 11.89
N ALA A 231 2.89 -5.08 10.68
CA ALA A 231 3.02 -5.97 9.54
C ALA A 231 4.49 -6.29 9.23
N VAL A 232 5.36 -5.27 9.20
CA VAL A 232 6.80 -5.45 8.99
C VAL A 232 7.45 -6.25 10.12
N GLY A 233 7.19 -5.88 11.37
CA GLY A 233 7.77 -6.54 12.53
C GLY A 233 7.47 -8.03 12.58
N LEU A 234 6.20 -8.41 12.47
CA LEU A 234 5.79 -9.83 12.49
C LEU A 234 6.33 -10.60 11.28
N SER A 235 6.37 -10.00 10.08
CA SER A 235 6.88 -10.69 8.90
C SER A 235 8.37 -11.01 9.05
N ILE A 236 9.17 -10.05 9.54
CA ILE A 236 10.61 -10.26 9.78
C ILE A 236 10.83 -11.37 10.80
N MET A 237 10.04 -11.40 11.89
CA MET A 237 10.07 -12.49 12.86
C MET A 237 9.65 -13.83 12.26
N MET A 238 8.84 -13.84 11.20
CA MET A 238 8.52 -15.08 10.50
C MET A 238 9.64 -15.50 9.56
N GLY A 239 10.63 -14.66 9.24
CA GLY A 239 11.69 -14.93 8.26
C GLY A 239 11.43 -14.35 6.87
N ILE A 240 10.38 -13.53 6.73
CA ILE A 240 9.99 -12.83 5.50
C ILE A 240 10.20 -11.33 5.69
N PHE A 241 11.12 -10.73 4.97
CA PHE A 241 11.29 -9.28 5.05
C PHE A 241 10.14 -8.65 4.25
N VAL A 242 9.49 -7.60 4.76
CA VAL A 242 8.53 -6.78 3.99
C VAL A 242 8.96 -5.31 4.01
N PRO A 243 8.72 -4.51 2.95
CA PRO A 243 9.27 -3.15 2.88
C PRO A 243 8.58 -2.22 3.88
N MET A 244 9.26 -1.18 4.35
CA MET A 244 8.61 -0.13 5.15
C MET A 244 7.70 0.73 4.27
N ASN A 245 6.52 1.08 4.80
CA ASN A 245 5.55 1.93 4.11
C ASN A 245 5.70 3.43 4.40
N PHE A 246 6.36 3.79 5.50
CA PHE A 246 6.47 5.17 5.95
C PHE A 246 7.91 5.50 6.36
N ASN A 247 8.37 6.69 5.98
CA ASN A 247 9.69 7.22 6.34
C ASN A 247 9.65 8.74 6.55
N HIS A 248 9.15 9.17 7.71
CA HIS A 248 9.02 10.59 8.09
C HIS A 248 8.37 11.46 6.99
N PRO A 249 7.15 11.13 6.52
CA PRO A 249 6.53 11.77 5.36
C PRO A 249 6.34 13.29 5.51
N TYR A 250 6.05 13.76 6.71
CA TYR A 250 5.85 15.18 6.98
C TYR A 250 7.14 16.02 7.02
N LEU A 251 8.31 15.39 6.87
CA LEU A 251 9.58 16.12 6.66
C LEU A 251 9.88 16.37 5.18
N ALA A 252 9.02 15.90 4.28
CA ALA A 252 9.17 16.08 2.84
C ALA A 252 9.02 17.56 2.43
N PRO A 253 9.98 18.13 1.67
CA PRO A 253 9.88 19.50 1.19
C PRO A 253 9.08 19.63 -0.12
N ASN A 254 8.66 18.53 -0.73
CA ASN A 254 7.93 18.58 -1.99
C ASN A 254 7.09 17.31 -2.23
N PRO A 255 6.13 17.33 -3.19
CA PRO A 255 5.24 16.20 -3.44
C PRO A 255 5.96 14.91 -3.83
N GLN A 256 7.05 14.98 -4.61
CA GLN A 256 7.78 13.79 -5.02
C GLN A 256 8.48 13.12 -3.81
N ASP A 257 9.08 13.91 -2.92
CA ASP A 257 9.67 13.38 -1.68
C ASP A 257 8.60 12.88 -0.71
N PHE A 258 7.44 13.53 -0.64
CA PHE A 258 6.32 13.09 0.18
C PHE A 258 5.87 11.68 -0.20
N TRP A 259 5.65 11.41 -1.49
CA TRP A 259 5.25 10.08 -1.98
C TRP A 259 6.36 9.03 -1.98
N ARG A 260 7.62 9.44 -1.80
CA ARG A 260 8.74 8.53 -1.49
C ARG A 260 8.84 8.16 -0.02
N ARG A 261 8.02 8.78 0.83
CA ARG A 261 8.01 8.62 2.28
C ARG A 261 6.65 8.23 2.85
N PHE A 262 5.57 8.45 2.11
CA PHE A 262 4.20 8.12 2.48
C PHE A 262 3.70 6.98 1.60
N HIS A 263 3.19 5.90 2.24
CA HIS A 263 2.68 4.71 1.55
C HIS A 263 3.61 4.21 0.43
N ILE A 264 4.90 4.09 0.76
CA ILE A 264 6.02 3.86 -0.18
C ILE A 264 5.76 2.69 -1.10
N THR A 265 5.24 1.56 -0.59
CA THR A 265 5.04 0.39 -1.43
C THR A 265 3.97 0.62 -2.50
N LEU A 266 2.87 1.31 -2.17
CA LEU A 266 1.85 1.67 -3.15
C LEU A 266 2.39 2.65 -4.18
N GLY A 267 3.12 3.68 -3.74
CA GLY A 267 3.77 4.63 -4.66
C GLY A 267 4.71 3.94 -5.64
N SER A 268 5.52 2.99 -5.15
CA SER A 268 6.41 2.20 -6.00
C SER A 268 5.65 1.27 -6.95
N TRP A 269 4.58 0.64 -6.48
CA TRP A 269 3.74 -0.27 -7.26
C TRP A 269 3.05 0.50 -8.40
N LEU A 270 2.41 1.63 -8.09
CA LEU A 270 1.79 2.51 -9.08
C LEU A 270 2.82 3.02 -10.09
N THR A 271 4.04 3.33 -9.64
CA THR A 271 5.12 3.77 -10.52
C THR A 271 5.47 2.70 -11.57
N ASP A 272 5.64 1.45 -11.13
CA ASP A 272 6.12 0.37 -11.99
C ASP A 272 5.03 -0.23 -12.87
N TYR A 273 3.82 -0.42 -12.33
CA TYR A 273 2.76 -1.17 -12.99
C TYR A 273 1.70 -0.29 -13.66
N PHE A 274 1.66 1.01 -13.38
CA PHE A 274 0.70 1.92 -14.01
C PHE A 274 1.35 3.13 -14.67
N PHE A 275 2.08 3.96 -13.92
CA PHE A 275 2.67 5.20 -14.40
C PHE A 275 3.64 4.96 -15.58
N LYS A 276 4.63 4.07 -15.42
CA LYS A 276 5.60 3.79 -16.50
C LYS A 276 4.94 3.22 -17.77
N PRO A 277 4.05 2.21 -17.69
CA PRO A 277 3.28 1.75 -18.84
C PRO A 277 2.44 2.84 -19.50
N LEU A 278 1.70 3.64 -18.72
CA LEU A 278 0.88 4.73 -19.23
C LEU A 278 1.72 5.82 -19.89
N TYR A 279 2.82 6.22 -19.25
CA TYR A 279 3.76 7.18 -19.80
C TYR A 279 4.29 6.72 -21.17
N LYS A 280 4.70 5.45 -21.28
CA LYS A 280 5.14 4.85 -22.55
C LYS A 280 4.01 4.83 -23.59
N TYR A 281 2.80 4.46 -23.20
CA TYR A 281 1.63 4.43 -24.08
C TYR A 281 1.30 5.82 -24.64
N LEU A 282 1.37 6.87 -23.81
CA LEU A 282 1.09 8.25 -24.23
C LEU A 282 2.10 8.78 -25.27
N HIS A 283 3.31 8.23 -25.37
CA HIS A 283 4.28 8.58 -26.42
C HIS A 283 3.90 8.05 -27.81
N ASN A 284 2.94 7.13 -27.90
CA ASN A 284 2.47 6.59 -29.18
C ASN A 284 1.54 7.57 -29.92
N PHE A 285 1.03 8.61 -29.24
CA PHE A 285 0.18 9.62 -29.87
C PHE A 285 1.03 10.73 -30.50
N ASP A 286 0.96 10.88 -31.82
CA ASP A 286 1.79 11.83 -32.58
C ASP A 286 1.65 13.28 -32.10
N PHE A 287 0.44 13.70 -31.73
CA PHE A 287 0.18 15.06 -31.22
C PHE A 287 0.83 15.34 -29.85
N LEU A 288 1.18 14.29 -29.08
CA LEU A 288 1.85 14.40 -27.77
C LEU A 288 3.36 14.19 -27.86
N LYS A 289 3.88 13.54 -28.90
CA LYS A 289 5.27 13.05 -29.01
C LYS A 289 6.36 14.10 -28.71
N LYS A 290 6.12 15.37 -29.07
CA LYS A 290 7.05 16.49 -28.81
C LYS A 290 6.83 17.18 -27.45
N ARG A 291 5.78 16.84 -26.71
CA ARG A 291 5.34 17.49 -25.47
C ARG A 291 5.66 16.63 -24.23
N LYS A 292 6.95 16.30 -24.04
CA LYS A 292 7.41 15.38 -22.97
C LYS A 292 6.90 15.75 -21.57
N LEU A 293 6.91 17.04 -21.21
CA LEU A 293 6.40 17.52 -19.92
C LEU A 293 4.89 17.29 -19.78
N LEU A 294 4.12 17.57 -20.85
CA LEU A 294 2.68 17.34 -20.85
C LEU A 294 2.38 15.85 -20.66
N ILE A 295 3.06 14.96 -21.38
CA ILE A 295 2.91 13.51 -21.22
C ILE A 295 3.19 13.09 -19.77
N GLN A 296 4.28 13.58 -19.18
CA GLN A 296 4.65 13.25 -17.81
C GLN A 296 3.58 13.72 -16.81
N ASN A 297 3.08 14.94 -16.93
CA ASN A 297 2.07 15.49 -16.03
C ASN A 297 0.70 14.81 -16.20
N ILE A 298 0.32 14.43 -17.43
CA ILE A 298 -0.88 13.61 -17.69
C ILE A 298 -0.72 12.26 -16.98
N ALA A 299 0.40 11.57 -17.17
CA ALA A 299 0.65 10.27 -16.54
C ALA A 299 0.65 10.37 -15.00
N ILE A 300 1.26 11.40 -14.42
CA ILE A 300 1.23 11.68 -12.98
C ILE A 300 -0.22 11.86 -12.51
N THR A 301 -0.98 12.74 -13.16
CA THR A 301 -2.36 13.06 -12.76
C THR A 301 -3.27 11.83 -12.88
N CYS A 302 -3.18 11.07 -13.97
CA CYS A 302 -3.92 9.83 -14.13
C CYS A 302 -3.55 8.78 -13.07
N THR A 303 -2.28 8.72 -12.64
CA THR A 303 -1.84 7.79 -11.58
C THR A 303 -2.51 8.10 -10.25
N PHE A 304 -2.60 9.39 -9.88
CA PHE A 304 -3.28 9.78 -8.64
C PHE A 304 -4.81 9.70 -8.74
N LEU A 305 -5.40 9.95 -9.91
CA LEU A 305 -6.83 9.71 -10.14
C LEU A 305 -7.16 8.22 -10.00
N LEU A 306 -6.34 7.33 -10.57
CA LEU A 306 -6.48 5.89 -10.38
C LEU A 306 -6.42 5.53 -8.90
N MET A 307 -5.48 6.13 -8.15
CA MET A 307 -5.39 5.93 -6.70
C MET A 307 -6.66 6.41 -5.98
N GLY A 308 -7.24 7.55 -6.39
CA GLY A 308 -8.53 8.03 -5.86
C GLY A 308 -9.67 7.04 -6.12
N VAL A 309 -9.87 6.62 -7.38
CA VAL A 309 -10.87 5.62 -7.78
C VAL A 309 -10.68 4.28 -7.07
N TRP A 310 -9.42 3.87 -6.88
CA TRP A 310 -9.07 2.67 -6.13
C TRP A 310 -9.48 2.76 -4.66
N ASN A 311 -9.48 3.93 -4.03
CA ASN A 311 -10.00 4.08 -2.67
C ASN A 311 -11.54 4.07 -2.66
N GLY A 312 -12.20 4.74 -3.59
CA GLY A 312 -13.66 4.70 -3.73
C GLY A 312 -14.19 5.50 -4.91
N LEU A 313 -15.46 5.27 -5.26
CA LEU A 313 -16.14 5.98 -6.36
C LEU A 313 -16.79 7.30 -5.92
N ASN A 314 -16.83 7.58 -4.62
CA ASN A 314 -17.30 8.86 -4.11
C ASN A 314 -16.38 10.00 -4.57
N TRP A 315 -16.98 11.16 -4.84
CA TRP A 315 -16.29 12.32 -5.42
C TRP A 315 -15.07 12.75 -4.60
N TYR A 316 -15.14 12.66 -3.27
CA TYR A 316 -14.09 13.16 -2.37
C TYR A 316 -12.81 12.33 -2.44
N PHE A 317 -12.88 11.02 -2.73
CA PHE A 317 -11.70 10.19 -2.99
C PHE A 317 -11.03 10.56 -4.32
N ILE A 318 -11.84 10.74 -5.37
CA ILE A 318 -11.37 11.12 -6.71
C ILE A 318 -10.75 12.52 -6.66
N PHE A 319 -11.39 13.45 -5.96
CA PHE A 319 -10.92 14.81 -5.80
C PHE A 319 -9.63 14.89 -4.98
N SER A 320 -9.49 14.11 -3.90
CA SER A 320 -8.23 13.97 -3.17
C SER A 320 -7.09 13.47 -4.08
N GLY A 321 -7.35 12.43 -4.87
CA GLY A 321 -6.41 11.96 -5.88
C GLY A 321 -6.03 13.06 -6.89
N PHE A 322 -7.03 13.77 -7.41
CA PHE A 322 -6.80 14.89 -8.32
C PHE A 322 -5.90 15.98 -7.73
N LEU A 323 -6.12 16.38 -6.47
CA LEU A 323 -5.28 17.37 -5.76
C LEU A 323 -3.82 16.92 -5.69
N PHE A 324 -3.55 15.68 -5.28
CA PHE A 324 -2.18 15.16 -5.25
C PHE A 324 -1.53 15.07 -6.65
N GLY A 325 -2.34 14.79 -7.68
CA GLY A 325 -1.93 14.84 -9.08
C GLY A 325 -1.52 16.24 -9.53
N ILE A 326 -2.30 17.25 -9.17
CA ILE A 326 -2.00 18.66 -9.43
C ILE A 326 -0.72 19.07 -8.70
N TYR A 327 -0.59 18.82 -7.40
CA TYR A 327 0.59 19.21 -6.62
C TYR A 327 1.87 18.63 -7.24
N SER A 328 1.83 17.35 -7.60
CA SER A 328 2.95 16.66 -8.22
C SER A 328 3.27 17.21 -9.62
N SER A 329 2.26 17.54 -10.42
CA SER A 329 2.43 18.10 -11.77
C SER A 329 2.95 19.55 -11.75
N ILE A 330 2.47 20.37 -10.82
CA ILE A 330 2.96 21.74 -10.60
C ILE A 330 4.42 21.69 -10.18
N HIS A 331 4.76 20.86 -9.18
CA HIS A 331 6.14 20.72 -8.73
C HIS A 331 7.06 20.19 -9.85
N ASN A 332 6.61 19.20 -10.63
CA ASN A 332 7.39 18.70 -11.77
C ASN A 332 7.66 19.79 -12.81
N SER A 333 6.65 20.60 -13.13
CA SER A 333 6.77 21.73 -14.05
C SER A 333 7.70 22.81 -13.50
N TYR A 334 7.62 23.10 -12.20
CA TYR A 334 8.49 24.04 -11.50
C TYR A 334 9.96 23.61 -11.57
N VAL A 335 10.26 22.35 -11.22
CA VAL A 335 11.63 21.81 -11.28
C VAL A 335 12.21 21.92 -12.69
N LEU A 336 11.41 21.64 -13.71
CA LEU A 336 11.87 21.77 -15.10
C LEU A 336 12.02 23.21 -15.57
N TYR A 337 11.16 24.13 -15.11
CA TYR A 337 11.30 25.56 -15.35
C TYR A 337 12.63 26.08 -14.79
N VAL A 338 12.93 25.79 -13.53
CA VAL A 338 14.20 26.17 -12.88
C VAL A 338 15.40 25.55 -13.60
N LYS A 339 15.34 24.25 -13.94
CA LYS A 339 16.42 23.58 -14.70
C LYS A 339 16.69 24.19 -16.07
N LYS A 340 15.72 24.88 -16.66
CA LYS A 340 15.86 25.58 -17.96
C LYS A 340 16.33 27.03 -17.82
N GLY A 341 16.79 27.44 -16.64
CA GLY A 341 17.23 28.81 -16.35
C GLY A 341 16.13 29.73 -15.81
N GLY A 342 14.96 29.17 -15.47
CA GLY A 342 13.92 29.90 -14.74
C GLY A 342 14.36 30.26 -13.32
N TYR A 343 13.72 31.28 -12.74
CA TYR A 343 14.05 31.76 -11.39
C TYR A 343 13.55 30.77 -10.32
N ASP A 344 14.42 30.35 -9.40
CA ASP A 344 14.03 29.57 -8.22
C ASP A 344 13.51 30.51 -7.12
N TYR A 345 12.20 30.60 -6.95
CA TYR A 345 11.60 31.46 -5.92
C TYR A 345 12.03 31.10 -4.49
N PHE A 346 12.53 29.88 -4.28
CA PHE A 346 13.00 29.43 -2.97
C PHE A 346 14.48 29.72 -2.72
N SER A 347 15.24 30.17 -3.72
CA SER A 347 16.65 30.59 -3.53
C SER A 347 16.77 32.01 -2.97
N PHE A 348 15.67 32.78 -2.97
CA PHE A 348 15.62 34.11 -2.34
C PHE A 348 15.85 34.05 -0.81
N PHE A 349 15.48 32.95 -0.17
CA PHE A 349 15.60 32.77 1.27
C PHE A 349 16.87 31.98 1.64
N PRO A 350 17.44 32.20 2.84
CA PRO A 350 18.45 31.30 3.40
C PRO A 350 17.98 29.84 3.40
N ASP A 351 18.91 28.90 3.21
CA ASP A 351 18.58 27.47 3.03
C ASP A 351 17.66 26.90 4.12
N ILE A 352 17.90 27.28 5.38
CA ILE A 352 17.08 26.85 6.52
C ILE A 352 15.64 27.37 6.45
N ILE A 353 15.43 28.58 5.94
CA ILE A 353 14.09 29.15 5.75
C ILE A 353 13.44 28.50 4.53
N SER A 354 14.20 28.36 3.44
CA SER A 354 13.77 27.73 2.19
C SER A 354 13.24 26.30 2.42
N ILE A 355 14.00 25.45 3.13
CA ILE A 355 13.61 24.06 3.38
C ILE A 355 12.36 23.96 4.28
N ASN A 356 12.25 24.80 5.30
CA ASN A 356 11.12 24.77 6.22
C ASN A 356 9.85 25.36 5.59
N LEU A 357 9.98 26.39 4.74
CA LEU A 357 8.87 26.90 3.94
C LEU A 357 8.34 25.83 2.97
N LYS A 358 9.24 25.14 2.27
CA LYS A 358 8.90 24.00 1.40
C LYS A 358 8.15 22.89 2.16
N ARG A 359 8.63 22.52 3.34
CA ARG A 359 7.96 21.54 4.22
C ARG A 359 6.59 22.03 4.68
N PHE A 360 6.48 23.28 5.11
CA PHE A 360 5.22 23.87 5.53
C PHE A 360 4.17 23.82 4.41
N LEU A 361 4.55 24.24 3.19
CA LEU A 361 3.67 24.16 2.02
C LEU A 361 3.24 22.72 1.72
N MET A 362 4.18 21.78 1.77
CA MET A 362 3.88 20.36 1.50
C MET A 362 2.94 19.75 2.55
N ILE A 363 3.19 19.99 3.84
CA ILE A 363 2.32 19.48 4.91
C ILE A 363 0.90 20.00 4.73
N ASN A 364 0.73 21.33 4.53
CA ASN A 364 -0.59 21.92 4.35
C ASN A 364 -1.30 21.39 3.10
N ALA A 365 -0.58 21.23 1.99
CA ALA A 365 -1.14 20.62 0.78
C ALA A 365 -1.58 19.17 1.01
N ALA A 366 -0.77 18.37 1.71
CA ALA A 366 -1.12 16.99 2.06
C ALA A 366 -2.34 16.95 3.00
N VAL A 367 -2.38 17.79 4.03
CA VAL A 367 -3.51 17.90 4.98
C VAL A 367 -4.80 18.25 4.24
N PHE A 368 -4.75 19.21 3.30
CA PHE A 368 -5.93 19.60 2.52
C PHE A 368 -6.44 18.45 1.64
N ALA A 369 -5.55 17.78 0.89
CA ALA A 369 -5.96 16.63 0.08
C ALA A 369 -6.46 15.43 0.93
N LEU A 370 -5.86 15.20 2.09
CA LEU A 370 -6.31 14.17 3.03
C LEU A 370 -7.62 14.53 3.73
N TYR A 371 -7.96 15.81 3.84
CA TYR A 371 -9.27 16.22 4.34
C TYR A 371 -10.40 15.80 3.41
N PHE A 372 -10.25 15.99 2.09
CA PHE A 372 -11.20 15.40 1.14
C PHE A 372 -11.19 13.88 1.19
N PHE A 373 -10.01 13.26 1.28
CA PHE A 373 -9.91 11.81 1.42
C PHE A 373 -10.72 11.26 2.62
N SER A 374 -10.82 12.03 3.69
CA SER A 374 -11.55 11.65 4.90
C SER A 374 -13.06 11.54 4.72
N GLY A 375 -13.63 12.20 3.71
CA GLY A 375 -15.09 12.34 3.56
C GLY A 375 -15.76 13.26 4.60
N ARG A 376 -14.98 13.92 5.48
CA ARG A 376 -15.48 14.83 6.54
C ARG A 376 -15.68 16.27 6.07
N VAL A 377 -15.56 16.54 4.76
CA VAL A 377 -15.83 17.88 4.23
C VAL A 377 -17.35 18.09 4.26
N PRO A 378 -17.86 19.09 4.99
CA PRO A 378 -19.29 19.39 5.00
C PRO A 378 -19.71 19.78 3.58
N LEU A 379 -20.79 19.15 3.09
CA LEU A 379 -21.38 19.39 1.77
C LEU A 379 -22.64 20.23 1.88
#